data_AF-A0A7C5ICW1-F1
#
_entry.id   AF-A0A7C5ICW1-F1
#
_cell.length_a   1.000
_cell.length_b   1.000
_cell.length_c   1.000
_cell.angle_alpha   90.00
_cell.angle_beta   90.00
_cell.angle_gamma   90.00
#
_symmetry.space_group_name_H-M   'P 1'
#
loop_
_entity.id
_entity.type
_entity.pdbx_description
1 polymer ?
#
loop_
_entity_poly.entity_id
_entity_poly.type
_entity_poly.pdbx_seq_one_letter_code
_entity_poly.pdbx_strand_id
1 'polypeptide(L)'
;MTPPYSTCDVIGAESRFDIQKAQISLTPNATQASLFLNYGGGPSLSPFYDVLNLSAGDLFFYNPSNPDQYLYGVPLHSHDSFTAGDVYQISGNVTTLTAQDVLQDSSHVYRRDETVWLGSSGPVTPAQTGGTVTTTSYGDGVHNALYNATVQFTNPAGFYQALVSNGSVGVAFASATCGNDVIKGTVAVNPEPGSVILLMTCCVFLFAAKFRRQVLARLGLH
;
A
#
# COMPACT_ATOMS: atom_id res chain seq x y z
N MET A 1 18.28 13.52 10.78
CA MET A 1 18.79 13.10 9.47
C MET A 1 17.60 13.04 8.53
N THR A 2 17.57 13.92 7.55
CA THR A 2 16.46 14.06 6.59
C THR A 2 16.66 13.00 5.50
N PRO A 3 15.70 12.10 5.23
CA PRO A 3 15.89 11.09 4.19
C PRO A 3 15.83 11.78 2.81
N PRO A 4 16.85 11.61 1.94
CA PRO A 4 16.84 12.26 0.64
C PRO A 4 16.06 11.37 -0.33
N TYR A 5 14.75 11.57 -0.43
CA TYR A 5 14.00 11.13 -1.61
C TYR A 5 14.00 12.29 -2.62
N SER A 6 15.11 12.47 -3.34
CA SER A 6 15.14 13.38 -4.49
C SER A 6 16.10 12.90 -5.57
N THR A 7 15.57 12.00 -6.40
CA THR A 7 15.67 11.89 -7.87
C THR A 7 15.17 10.48 -8.19
N CYS A 8 14.26 10.33 -9.16
CA CYS A 8 13.80 9.02 -9.62
C CYS A 8 14.99 8.06 -9.72
N ASP A 9 14.90 6.92 -9.05
CA ASP A 9 15.95 5.90 -9.08
C ASP A 9 16.21 5.50 -10.54
N VAL A 10 17.49 5.41 -10.91
CA VAL A 10 17.90 5.08 -12.27
C VAL A 10 17.69 3.58 -12.43
N ILE A 11 16.58 3.25 -13.09
CA ILE A 11 16.23 1.89 -13.49
C ILE A 11 17.42 1.31 -14.26
N GLY A 12 18.05 0.28 -13.70
CA GLY A 12 19.08 -0.47 -14.39
C GLY A 12 18.49 -1.48 -15.36
N ALA A 13 19.37 -2.30 -15.94
CA ALA A 13 18.97 -3.44 -16.77
C ALA A 13 17.89 -4.31 -16.07
N GLU A 14 17.05 -5.04 -16.82
CA GLU A 14 15.96 -5.89 -16.29
C GLU A 14 16.39 -6.85 -15.16
N SER A 15 17.68 -7.17 -15.07
CA SER A 15 18.28 -7.94 -13.99
C SER A 15 18.51 -7.15 -12.68
N ARG A 16 18.09 -5.89 -12.59
CA ARG A 16 18.34 -5.01 -11.43
C ARG A 16 17.13 -4.83 -10.52
N PHE A 17 15.96 -5.36 -10.86
CA PHE A 17 14.77 -5.42 -10.00
C PHE A 17 14.48 -4.12 -9.23
N ASP A 18 14.47 -3.01 -9.95
CA ASP A 18 14.28 -1.65 -9.46
C ASP A 18 12.82 -1.23 -9.47
N ILE A 19 12.45 -0.42 -8.49
CA ILE A 19 11.16 0.24 -8.35
C ILE A 19 11.36 1.71 -8.72
N GLN A 20 10.76 2.15 -9.82
CA GLN A 20 10.82 3.56 -10.20
C GLN A 20 9.98 4.44 -9.26
N LYS A 21 8.76 3.99 -8.95
CA LYS A 21 7.80 4.69 -8.08
C LYS A 21 6.61 3.79 -7.74
N ALA A 22 5.88 4.17 -6.69
CA ALA A 22 4.53 3.70 -6.40
C ALA A 22 3.56 4.88 -6.40
N GLN A 23 2.34 4.67 -6.88
CA GLN A 23 1.24 5.61 -6.79
C GLN A 23 0.06 4.93 -6.10
N ILE A 24 -0.46 5.55 -5.05
CA ILE A 24 -1.56 4.98 -4.26
C ILE A 24 -2.71 5.97 -4.26
N SER A 25 -3.89 5.48 -4.62
CA SER A 25 -5.16 6.15 -4.42
C SER A 25 -5.97 5.37 -3.40
N LEU A 26 -6.21 5.98 -2.24
CA LEU A 26 -6.97 5.38 -1.14
C LEU A 26 -8.18 6.27 -0.84
N THR A 27 -9.37 5.72 -1.02
CA THR A 27 -10.64 6.29 -0.57
C THR A 27 -11.18 5.48 0.61
N PRO A 28 -12.27 5.90 1.27
CA PRO A 28 -12.88 5.08 2.32
C PRO A 28 -13.28 3.68 1.85
N ASN A 29 -13.64 3.49 0.57
CA ASN A 29 -14.26 2.27 0.07
C ASN A 29 -13.36 1.42 -0.84
N ALA A 30 -12.32 2.01 -1.42
CA ALA A 30 -11.47 1.30 -2.38
C ALA A 30 -10.02 1.79 -2.33
N THR A 31 -9.12 0.91 -2.73
CA THR A 31 -7.71 1.20 -2.93
C THR A 31 -7.29 0.81 -4.34
N GLN A 32 -6.49 1.66 -4.96
CA GLN A 32 -5.73 1.34 -6.16
C GLN A 32 -4.26 1.68 -5.93
N ALA A 33 -3.38 0.74 -6.21
CA ALA A 33 -1.94 0.91 -6.17
C ALA A 33 -1.34 0.61 -7.55
N SER A 34 -0.51 1.52 -8.06
CA SER A 34 0.25 1.33 -9.29
C SER A 34 1.74 1.30 -8.96
N LEU A 35 2.40 0.19 -9.26
CA LEU A 35 3.81 -0.06 -8.99
C LEU A 35 4.57 -0.10 -10.31
N PHE A 36 5.53 0.81 -10.47
CA PHE A 36 6.29 0.99 -11.70
C PHE A 36 7.67 0.36 -11.52
N LEU A 37 7.93 -0.75 -12.22
CA LEU A 37 9.03 -1.67 -11.93
C LEU A 37 9.64 -2.29 -13.20
N ASN A 38 10.86 -2.84 -13.11
CA ASN A 38 11.52 -3.63 -14.16
C ASN A 38 11.68 -5.11 -13.77
N TYR A 39 10.75 -5.65 -12.97
CA TYR A 39 10.79 -7.02 -12.45
C TYR A 39 11.03 -8.10 -13.52
N GLY A 40 11.99 -9.00 -13.25
CA GLY A 40 12.49 -9.98 -14.22
C GLY A 40 11.56 -11.15 -14.54
N GLY A 41 10.50 -11.37 -13.77
CA GLY A 41 9.51 -12.42 -14.05
C GLY A 41 8.39 -12.02 -15.02
N GLY A 42 8.56 -10.89 -15.71
CA GLY A 42 7.71 -10.45 -16.79
C GLY A 42 6.34 -9.89 -16.34
N PRO A 43 5.46 -9.59 -17.31
CA PRO A 43 4.19 -8.91 -17.06
C PRO A 43 3.13 -9.79 -16.39
N SER A 44 3.45 -11.02 -15.99
CA SER A 44 2.59 -11.84 -15.14
C SER A 44 3.02 -11.84 -13.68
N LEU A 45 4.11 -11.13 -13.35
CA LEU A 45 4.78 -11.21 -12.05
C LEU A 45 5.07 -12.67 -11.65
N SER A 46 5.41 -13.50 -12.64
CA SER A 46 5.76 -14.90 -12.38
C SER A 46 7.09 -14.97 -11.62
N PRO A 47 7.36 -16.04 -10.86
CA PRO A 47 8.68 -16.25 -10.31
C PRO A 47 9.71 -16.39 -11.44
N PHE A 48 10.93 -15.96 -11.18
CA PHE A 48 12.06 -16.11 -12.09
C PHE A 48 13.30 -16.62 -11.33
N TYR A 49 14.26 -17.16 -12.06
CA TYR A 49 15.45 -17.75 -11.45
C TYR A 49 16.69 -16.89 -11.69
N ASP A 50 17.28 -16.37 -10.61
CA ASP A 50 18.57 -15.67 -10.60
C ASP A 50 19.37 -16.18 -9.39
N VAL A 51 19.95 -17.37 -9.57
CA VAL A 51 20.57 -18.23 -8.51
C VAL A 51 19.56 -18.87 -7.57
N LEU A 52 18.53 -18.15 -7.15
CA LEU A 52 17.37 -18.66 -6.42
C LEU A 52 16.09 -18.37 -7.19
N ASN A 53 15.01 -19.07 -6.82
CA ASN A 53 13.69 -18.75 -7.33
C ASN A 53 13.17 -17.51 -6.60
N LEU A 54 13.11 -16.39 -7.32
CA LEU A 54 12.69 -15.09 -6.81
C LEU A 54 11.28 -14.78 -7.31
N SER A 55 10.45 -14.25 -6.42
CA SER A 55 9.06 -13.89 -6.71
C SER A 55 8.82 -12.44 -6.35
N ALA A 56 7.76 -11.82 -6.90
CA ALA A 56 7.37 -10.46 -6.51
C ALA A 56 6.98 -10.43 -5.03
N GLY A 57 7.34 -9.35 -4.32
CA GLY A 57 6.92 -9.13 -2.94
C GLY A 57 5.42 -8.80 -2.82
N ASP A 58 4.95 -8.75 -1.58
CA ASP A 58 3.59 -8.34 -1.25
C ASP A 58 3.54 -6.83 -0.98
N LEU A 59 2.39 -6.21 -1.23
CA LEU A 59 2.14 -4.80 -0.91
C LEU A 59 1.63 -4.69 0.52
N PHE A 60 2.36 -3.96 1.36
CA PHE A 60 2.01 -3.76 2.76
C PHE A 60 1.49 -2.36 3.03
N PHE A 61 0.54 -2.27 3.95
CA PHE A 61 -0.02 -1.02 4.45
C PHE A 61 0.19 -0.91 5.95
N TYR A 62 0.55 0.29 6.40
CA TYR A 62 0.74 0.62 7.81
C TYR A 62 0.16 1.99 8.14
N ASN A 63 -0.11 2.21 9.42
CA ASN A 63 -0.48 3.53 9.91
C ASN A 63 0.80 4.39 10.04
N PRO A 64 0.91 5.57 9.41
CA PRO A 64 2.10 6.42 9.51
C PRO A 64 2.55 6.76 10.95
N SER A 65 1.64 6.69 11.93
CA SER A 65 1.99 6.90 13.35
C SER A 65 2.73 5.70 13.98
N ASN A 66 2.73 4.54 13.33
CA ASN A 66 3.48 3.34 13.73
C ASN A 66 4.09 2.63 12.51
N PRO A 67 5.17 3.18 11.91
CA PRO A 67 5.71 2.73 10.62
C PRO A 67 6.39 1.35 10.65
N ASP A 68 6.60 0.79 11.82
CA ASP A 68 7.22 -0.53 12.01
C ASP A 68 6.18 -1.64 12.16
N GLN A 69 4.89 -1.30 12.14
CA GLN A 69 3.79 -2.26 12.25
C GLN A 69 2.90 -2.24 10.99
N TYR A 70 3.09 -3.23 10.14
CA TYR A 70 2.17 -3.50 9.03
C TYR A 70 0.83 -4.02 9.58
N LEU A 71 -0.26 -3.47 9.06
CA LEU A 71 -1.62 -3.80 9.49
C LEU A 71 -2.36 -4.64 8.45
N TYR A 72 -2.04 -4.45 7.16
CA TYR A 72 -2.62 -5.20 6.06
C TYR A 72 -1.55 -5.51 5.00
N GLY A 73 -1.74 -6.61 4.30
CA GLY A 73 -0.95 -6.98 3.13
C GLY A 73 -1.81 -7.48 1.98
N VAL A 74 -1.32 -7.32 0.77
CA VAL A 74 -1.95 -7.78 -0.48
C VAL A 74 -0.90 -8.50 -1.32
N PRO A 75 -1.06 -9.81 -1.55
CA PRO A 75 -0.15 -10.54 -2.42
C PRO A 75 -0.28 -10.06 -3.87
N LEU A 76 0.86 -9.87 -4.53
CA LEU A 76 0.88 -9.56 -5.97
C LEU A 76 0.92 -10.83 -6.82
N HIS A 77 1.38 -11.93 -6.23
CA HIS A 77 1.43 -13.28 -6.79
C HIS A 77 0.82 -14.24 -5.76
N SER A 78 0.05 -15.24 -6.19
CA SER A 78 -0.53 -16.22 -5.26
C SER A 78 0.54 -17.17 -4.74
N HIS A 79 0.79 -17.16 -3.44
CA HIS A 79 1.78 -18.02 -2.79
C HIS A 79 1.18 -18.64 -1.52
N ASP A 80 1.65 -19.83 -1.14
CA ASP A 80 1.15 -20.60 0.00
C ASP A 80 -0.40 -20.62 0.10
N SER A 81 -0.97 -19.98 1.12
CA SER A 81 -2.42 -19.87 1.35
C SER A 81 -2.98 -18.48 1.00
N PHE A 82 -2.19 -17.65 0.33
CA PHE A 82 -2.49 -16.28 -0.01
C PHE A 82 -2.80 -16.14 -1.51
N THR A 83 -3.95 -15.53 -1.82
CA THR A 83 -4.39 -15.30 -3.20
C THR A 83 -3.99 -13.91 -3.65
N ALA A 84 -3.43 -13.78 -4.85
CA ALA A 84 -3.10 -12.49 -5.44
C ALA A 84 -4.32 -11.56 -5.50
N GLY A 85 -4.15 -10.32 -5.03
CA GLY A 85 -5.17 -9.28 -5.02
C GLY A 85 -6.13 -9.32 -3.83
N ASP A 86 -6.20 -10.42 -3.08
CA ASP A 86 -6.98 -10.49 -1.84
C ASP A 86 -6.26 -9.71 -0.71
N VAL A 87 -7.04 -9.13 0.20
CA VAL A 87 -6.51 -8.32 1.31
C VAL A 87 -6.51 -9.14 2.58
N TYR A 88 -5.36 -9.17 3.27
CA TYR A 88 -5.20 -9.88 4.53
C TYR A 88 -4.86 -8.90 5.65
N GLN A 89 -5.56 -9.02 6.77
CA GLN A 89 -5.22 -8.28 7.98
C GLN A 89 -4.08 -9.02 8.70
N ILE A 90 -3.00 -8.29 9.00
CA ILE A 90 -1.82 -8.84 9.69
C ILE A 90 -2.13 -8.89 11.18
N SER A 91 -2.71 -10.01 11.59
CA SER A 91 -3.10 -10.32 12.96
C SER A 91 -3.39 -11.81 13.10
N GLY A 92 -3.36 -12.33 14.33
CA GLY A 92 -3.64 -13.74 14.60
C GLY A 92 -2.69 -14.66 13.85
N ASN A 93 -3.22 -15.45 12.90
CA ASN A 93 -2.44 -16.41 12.11
C ASN A 93 -1.71 -15.79 10.91
N VAL A 94 -1.95 -14.51 10.58
CA VAL A 94 -1.28 -13.83 9.47
C VAL A 94 -0.10 -13.04 10.02
N THR A 95 1.09 -13.33 9.53
CA THR A 95 2.36 -12.71 9.91
C THR A 95 3.03 -12.08 8.69
N THR A 96 4.22 -11.50 8.90
CA THR A 96 5.12 -11.07 7.83
C THR A 96 6.35 -11.97 7.81
N LEU A 97 6.90 -12.18 6.62
CA LEU A 97 8.13 -12.93 6.37
C LEU A 97 9.17 -11.99 5.78
N THR A 98 10.38 -12.13 6.29
CA THR A 98 11.54 -11.43 5.74
C THR A 98 12.09 -12.16 4.51
N ALA A 99 12.95 -11.50 3.74
CA ALA A 99 13.68 -12.15 2.65
C ALA A 99 14.45 -13.39 3.14
N GLN A 100 14.96 -13.36 4.38
CA GLN A 100 15.61 -14.51 4.99
C GLN A 100 14.66 -15.69 5.18
N ASP A 101 13.45 -15.43 5.69
CA ASP A 101 12.48 -16.47 5.98
C ASP A 101 12.01 -17.16 4.70
N VAL A 102 11.84 -16.38 3.62
CA VAL A 102 11.38 -16.86 2.32
C VAL A 102 12.47 -17.60 1.55
N LEU A 103 13.67 -17.03 1.46
CA LEU A 103 14.73 -17.60 0.64
C LEU A 103 15.51 -18.70 1.35
N GLN A 104 15.50 -18.71 2.69
CA GLN A 104 16.30 -19.59 3.53
C GLN A 104 17.80 -19.60 3.18
N ASP A 105 18.27 -18.51 2.56
CA ASP A 105 19.63 -18.38 2.06
C ASP A 105 20.48 -17.56 3.04
N SER A 106 21.77 -17.88 3.14
CA SER A 106 22.68 -17.16 4.03
C SER A 106 23.58 -16.12 3.38
N SER A 107 23.42 -15.88 2.08
CA SER A 107 24.26 -14.97 1.33
C SER A 107 24.02 -13.51 1.73
N HIS A 108 25.09 -12.71 1.73
CA HIS A 108 25.04 -11.28 2.04
C HIS A 108 24.61 -10.41 0.84
N VAL A 109 24.28 -11.03 -0.29
CA VAL A 109 23.91 -10.31 -1.53
C VAL A 109 22.46 -9.80 -1.51
N TYR A 110 21.65 -10.20 -0.53
CA TYR A 110 20.22 -9.85 -0.41
C TYR A 110 19.91 -9.01 0.83
N ARG A 111 18.80 -8.26 0.83
CA ARG A 111 18.33 -7.48 1.99
C ARG A 111 17.55 -8.40 2.94
N ARG A 112 18.28 -9.24 3.66
CA ARG A 112 17.77 -10.39 4.43
C ARG A 112 16.67 -10.04 5.44
N ASP A 113 16.78 -8.88 6.09
CA ASP A 113 15.82 -8.45 7.12
C ASP A 113 14.62 -7.67 6.54
N GLU A 114 14.56 -7.47 5.23
CA GLU A 114 13.47 -6.77 4.59
C GLU A 114 12.19 -7.61 4.61
N THR A 115 11.06 -7.01 4.96
CA THR A 115 9.77 -7.68 4.88
C THR A 115 9.33 -7.76 3.42
N VAL A 116 9.16 -8.98 2.92
CA VAL A 116 8.86 -9.22 1.50
C VAL A 116 7.51 -9.89 1.28
N TRP A 117 7.06 -10.76 2.18
CA TRP A 117 5.85 -11.56 2.00
C TRP A 117 4.99 -11.65 3.26
N LEU A 118 3.71 -11.90 3.07
CA LEU A 118 2.83 -12.41 4.10
C LEU A 118 3.22 -13.84 4.45
N GLY A 119 3.12 -14.18 5.73
CA GLY A 119 3.34 -15.52 6.25
C GLY A 119 2.14 -16.00 7.03
N SER A 120 2.13 -17.29 7.35
CA SER A 120 1.11 -17.83 8.25
C SER A 120 1.60 -18.90 9.20
N SER A 121 1.04 -18.89 10.40
CA SER A 121 1.16 -19.94 11.41
C SER A 121 -0.04 -20.89 11.45
N GLY A 122 -1.01 -20.77 10.53
CA GLY A 122 -2.23 -21.59 10.53
C GLY A 122 -3.17 -21.30 9.34
N PRO A 123 -4.45 -21.68 9.40
CA PRO A 123 -5.41 -21.30 8.36
C PRO A 123 -5.57 -19.78 8.30
N VAL A 124 -5.54 -19.23 7.08
CA VAL A 124 -5.75 -17.81 6.81
C VAL A 124 -7.12 -17.58 6.21
N THR A 125 -7.72 -16.44 6.52
CA THR A 125 -8.95 -15.98 5.87
C THR A 125 -8.71 -14.54 5.42
N PRO A 126 -8.93 -14.23 4.13
CA PRO A 126 -8.80 -12.86 3.65
C PRO A 126 -9.81 -11.95 4.36
N ALA A 127 -9.35 -10.76 4.72
CA ALA A 127 -10.22 -9.69 5.21
C ALA A 127 -11.15 -9.19 4.09
N GLN A 128 -10.67 -9.24 2.84
CA GLN A 128 -11.47 -8.98 1.64
C GLN A 128 -11.00 -9.87 0.49
N THR A 129 -11.96 -10.44 -0.24
CA THR A 129 -11.70 -11.18 -1.49
C THR A 129 -12.08 -10.37 -2.73
N GLY A 130 -11.57 -10.79 -3.89
CA GLY A 130 -12.02 -10.31 -5.21
C GLY A 130 -11.34 -9.04 -5.68
N GLY A 131 -10.17 -8.72 -5.10
CA GLY A 131 -9.27 -7.74 -5.69
C GLY A 131 -8.60 -8.30 -6.95
N THR A 132 -7.88 -7.42 -7.65
CA THR A 132 -7.19 -7.77 -8.90
C THR A 132 -5.76 -7.30 -8.85
N VAL A 133 -4.88 -8.10 -9.46
CA VAL A 133 -3.51 -7.71 -9.81
C VAL A 133 -3.41 -7.85 -11.31
N THR A 134 -3.08 -6.75 -11.98
CA THR A 134 -2.87 -6.71 -13.42
C THR A 134 -1.54 -6.07 -13.70
N THR A 135 -0.88 -6.45 -14.78
CA THR A 135 0.39 -5.83 -15.15
C THR A 135 0.41 -5.59 -16.65
N THR A 136 0.86 -4.41 -17.03
CA THR A 136 0.92 -3.96 -18.42
C THR A 136 2.31 -3.44 -18.73
N SER A 137 2.75 -3.58 -19.97
CA SER A 137 3.92 -2.86 -20.46
C SER A 137 3.73 -1.36 -20.27
N TYR A 138 4.78 -0.66 -19.82
CA TYR A 138 4.75 0.77 -19.53
C TYR A 138 5.80 1.54 -20.34
N GLY A 139 7.07 1.17 -20.19
CA GLY A 139 8.21 1.86 -20.78
C GLY A 139 9.25 0.90 -21.36
N ASP A 140 10.49 1.37 -21.44
CA ASP A 140 11.61 0.66 -22.08
C ASP A 140 12.52 -0.08 -21.10
N GLY A 141 12.28 0.04 -19.79
CA GLY A 141 13.13 -0.56 -18.75
C GLY A 141 14.52 0.10 -18.63
N VAL A 142 14.76 1.21 -19.34
CA VAL A 142 16.06 1.91 -19.36
C VAL A 142 15.91 3.34 -18.88
N HIS A 143 14.95 4.09 -19.42
CA HIS A 143 14.64 5.46 -19.01
C HIS A 143 13.38 5.52 -18.13
N ASN A 144 12.49 4.52 -18.27
CA ASN A 144 11.24 4.41 -17.52
C ASN A 144 10.98 2.94 -17.14
N ALA A 145 10.08 2.72 -16.18
CA ALA A 145 9.71 1.38 -15.76
C ALA A 145 9.29 0.51 -16.95
N LEU A 146 9.66 -0.75 -16.95
CA LEU A 146 9.25 -1.68 -18.00
C LEU A 146 7.77 -2.03 -17.87
N TYR A 147 7.30 -2.19 -16.62
CA TYR A 147 5.94 -2.60 -16.30
C TYR A 147 5.27 -1.65 -15.30
N ASN A 148 3.95 -1.58 -15.39
CA ASN A 148 3.07 -1.05 -14.37
C ASN A 148 2.20 -2.18 -13.82
N ALA A 149 2.43 -2.58 -12.57
CA ALA A 149 1.58 -3.51 -11.84
C ALA A 149 0.50 -2.72 -11.09
N THR A 150 -0.76 -2.91 -11.49
CA THR A 150 -1.92 -2.28 -10.85
C THR A 150 -2.62 -3.29 -9.95
N VAL A 151 -2.69 -2.96 -8.66
CA VAL A 151 -3.45 -3.67 -7.64
C VAL A 151 -4.72 -2.87 -7.33
N GLN A 152 -5.88 -3.50 -7.36
CA GLN A 152 -7.16 -2.85 -7.05
C GLN A 152 -8.05 -3.73 -6.20
N PHE A 153 -8.62 -3.17 -5.13
CA PHE A 153 -9.53 -3.90 -4.23
C PHE A 153 -10.53 -2.95 -3.54
N THR A 154 -11.64 -3.53 -3.11
CA THR A 154 -12.56 -2.89 -2.15
C THR A 154 -11.95 -2.96 -0.75
N ASN A 155 -12.05 -1.90 0.03
CA ASN A 155 -11.45 -1.88 1.36
C ASN A 155 -12.29 -2.74 2.33
N PRO A 156 -11.67 -3.65 3.11
CA PRO A 156 -12.37 -4.34 4.18
C PRO A 156 -12.82 -3.34 5.27
N ALA A 157 -13.79 -3.76 6.08
CA ALA A 157 -14.28 -2.95 7.19
C ALA A 157 -13.12 -2.52 8.13
N GLY A 158 -13.05 -1.23 8.45
CA GLY A 158 -12.03 -0.66 9.32
C GLY A 158 -10.66 -0.39 8.66
N PHE A 159 -10.43 -0.82 7.41
CA PHE A 159 -9.16 -0.64 6.71
C PHE A 159 -8.72 0.83 6.66
N TYR A 160 -9.61 1.71 6.19
CA TYR A 160 -9.32 3.14 6.06
C TYR A 160 -9.03 3.80 7.41
N GLN A 161 -9.83 3.50 8.42
CA GLN A 161 -9.69 4.08 9.77
C GLN A 161 -8.43 3.58 10.48
N ALA A 162 -8.04 2.32 10.24
CA ALA A 162 -6.83 1.75 10.82
C ALA A 162 -5.55 2.35 10.20
N LEU A 163 -5.58 2.65 8.90
CA LEU A 163 -4.40 3.05 8.14
C LEU A 163 -4.18 4.55 8.03
N VAL A 164 -5.25 5.36 7.98
CA VAL A 164 -5.13 6.80 7.77
C VAL A 164 -4.83 7.52 9.08
N SER A 165 -3.70 8.22 9.12
CA SER A 165 -3.33 9.10 10.23
C SER A 165 -2.79 10.42 9.68
N ASN A 166 -3.31 11.53 10.22
CA ASN A 166 -2.98 12.90 9.78
C ASN A 166 -3.11 13.10 8.25
N GLY A 167 -4.13 12.49 7.64
CA GLY A 167 -4.39 12.63 6.20
C GLY A 167 -3.39 11.89 5.30
N SER A 168 -2.68 10.89 5.83
CA SER A 168 -1.77 10.05 5.05
C SER A 168 -1.91 8.57 5.40
N VAL A 169 -1.48 7.70 4.48
CA VAL A 169 -1.35 6.25 4.65
C VAL A 169 0.09 5.82 4.41
N GLY A 170 0.57 4.84 5.16
CA GLY A 170 1.89 4.23 4.96
C GLY A 170 1.83 3.03 4.03
N VAL A 171 2.78 2.91 3.11
CA VAL A 171 2.92 1.78 2.19
C VAL A 171 4.36 1.29 2.15
N ALA A 172 4.53 -0.03 2.02
CA ALA A 172 5.82 -0.65 1.77
C ALA A 172 5.69 -1.76 0.73
N PHE A 173 6.71 -1.91 -0.12
CA PHE A 173 6.76 -2.95 -1.15
C PHE A 173 8.22 -3.24 -1.50
N ALA A 174 8.56 -4.52 -1.62
CA ALA A 174 9.84 -4.98 -2.15
C ALA A 174 9.63 -5.60 -3.53
N SER A 175 10.49 -5.25 -4.49
CA SER A 175 10.36 -5.70 -5.88
C SER A 175 10.46 -7.21 -6.06
N ALA A 176 11.21 -7.88 -5.18
CA ALA A 176 11.38 -9.32 -5.19
C ALA A 176 11.60 -9.88 -3.76
N THR A 177 11.44 -11.19 -3.59
CA THR A 177 11.64 -11.92 -2.32
C THR A 177 13.05 -11.82 -1.74
N CYS A 178 14.03 -11.37 -2.52
CA CYS A 178 15.38 -11.04 -2.04
C CYS A 178 15.50 -9.62 -1.45
N GLY A 179 14.43 -8.83 -1.46
CA GLY A 179 14.44 -7.45 -1.00
C GLY A 179 15.33 -6.54 -1.86
N ASN A 180 15.52 -6.88 -3.15
CA ASN A 180 16.49 -6.21 -4.02
C ASN A 180 16.30 -4.69 -4.08
N ASP A 181 15.06 -4.25 -4.36
CA ASP A 181 14.68 -2.86 -4.22
C ASP A 181 13.40 -2.71 -3.39
N VAL A 182 13.31 -1.62 -2.63
CA VAL A 182 12.29 -1.42 -1.60
C VAL A 182 11.82 0.01 -1.64
N ILE A 183 10.50 0.19 -1.76
CA ILE A 183 9.85 1.46 -1.52
C ILE A 183 9.08 1.38 -0.21
N LYS A 184 9.36 2.29 0.72
CA LYS A 184 8.62 2.46 1.98
C LYS A 184 8.42 3.95 2.22
N GLY A 185 7.18 4.36 2.48
CA GLY A 185 6.86 5.77 2.65
C GLY A 185 5.39 6.06 2.88
N THR A 186 5.06 7.35 2.98
CA THR A 186 3.69 7.82 3.22
C THR A 186 3.12 8.50 2.00
N VAL A 187 1.85 8.24 1.70
CA VAL A 187 1.09 8.89 0.64
C VAL A 187 -0.05 9.69 1.25
N ALA A 188 -0.21 10.94 0.84
CA ALA A 188 -1.33 11.77 1.27
C ALA A 188 -2.65 11.19 0.73
N VAL A 189 -3.63 11.01 1.61
CA VAL A 189 -5.00 10.71 1.21
C VAL A 189 -5.75 12.02 1.06
N ASN A 190 -6.11 12.37 -0.17
CA ASN A 190 -6.89 13.58 -0.39
C ASN A 190 -8.27 13.39 0.27
N PRO A 191 -8.69 14.25 1.22
CA PRO A 191 -10.04 14.18 1.76
C PRO A 191 -11.03 14.38 0.62
N GLU A 192 -12.03 13.53 0.51
CA GLU A 192 -13.06 13.73 -0.50
C GLU A 192 -13.73 15.11 -0.28
N PRO A 193 -13.98 15.88 -1.36
CA PRO A 193 -14.60 17.20 -1.28
C PRO A 193 -15.91 17.25 -0.47
N GLY A 194 -16.66 16.14 -0.42
CA GLY A 194 -17.92 16.03 0.31
C GLY A 194 -17.79 16.23 1.83
N SER A 195 -16.65 15.85 2.42
CA SER A 195 -16.39 15.97 3.86
C SER A 195 -16.30 17.43 4.30
N VAL A 196 -15.70 18.27 3.46
CA VAL A 196 -15.60 19.72 3.67
C VAL A 196 -16.97 20.38 3.54
N ILE A 197 -17.77 19.93 2.56
CA ILE A 197 -19.14 20.42 2.38
C ILE A 197 -19.97 20.11 3.62
N LEU A 198 -19.93 18.88 4.14
CA LEU A 198 -20.71 18.49 5.31
C LEU A 198 -20.31 19.30 6.57
N LEU A 199 -19.01 19.50 6.78
CA LEU A 199 -18.49 20.29 7.90
C LEU A 199 -18.93 21.77 7.79
N MET A 200 -18.86 22.34 6.58
CA MET A 200 -19.31 23.71 6.31
C MET A 200 -20.82 23.85 6.51
N THR A 201 -21.61 22.88 6.05
CA THR A 201 -23.06 22.85 6.25
C THR A 201 -23.42 22.78 7.75
N CYS A 202 -22.74 21.92 8.54
CA CYS A 202 -22.94 21.88 10.00
C CYS A 202 -22.60 23.20 10.68
N CYS A 203 -21.49 23.85 10.29
CA CYS A 203 -21.12 25.16 10.82
C CYS A 203 -22.20 26.22 10.53
N VAL A 204 -22.72 26.27 9.30
CA VAL A 204 -23.77 27.23 8.92
C VAL A 204 -25.04 27.04 9.77
N PHE A 205 -25.48 25.80 10.00
CA PHE A 205 -26.65 25.54 10.85
C PHE A 205 -26.43 25.95 12.31
N LEU A 206 -25.23 25.74 12.86
CA LEU A 206 -24.89 26.17 14.23
C LEU A 206 -24.87 27.70 14.36
N PHE A 207 -24.30 28.41 13.37
CA PHE A 207 -24.31 29.88 13.34
C PHE A 207 -25.72 30.44 13.16
N ALA A 208 -26.54 29.86 12.28
CA ALA A 208 -27.93 30.26 12.08
C ALA A 208 -28.78 30.03 13.34
N ALA A 209 -28.59 28.91 14.05
CA ALA A 209 -29.27 28.64 15.31
C ALA A 209 -28.88 29.62 16.42
N LYS A 210 -27.59 29.97 16.52
CA LYS A 210 -27.09 30.96 17.49
C LYS A 210 -27.62 32.36 17.17
N PHE A 211 -27.63 32.76 15.89
CA PHE A 211 -28.16 34.05 15.45
C PHE A 211 -29.67 34.15 15.70
N ARG A 212 -30.43 33.11 15.38
CA ARG A 212 -31.89 33.06 15.65
C ARG A 212 -32.19 33.20 17.14
N ARG A 213 -31.44 32.53 18.02
CA ARG A 213 -31.60 32.68 19.48
C ARG A 213 -31.29 34.09 19.96
N GLN A 214 -30.27 34.74 19.41
CA GLN A 214 -29.91 36.11 19.78
C GLN A 214 -30.95 37.14 19.30
N VAL A 215 -31.53 36.94 18.11
CA VAL A 215 -32.60 37.80 17.59
C VAL A 215 -33.89 37.65 18.38
N LEU A 216 -34.31 36.41 18.69
CA LEU A 216 -35.49 36.14 19.51
C LEU A 216 -35.35 36.73 20.92
N ALA A 217 -34.18 36.59 21.55
CA ALA A 217 -33.89 37.19 22.86
C ALA A 217 -33.94 38.72 22.86
N ARG A 218 -33.61 39.38 21.73
CA ARG A 218 -33.72 40.83 21.59
C ARG A 218 -35.14 41.32 21.27
N LEU A 219 -36.00 40.46 20.74
CA LEU A 219 -37.39 40.79 20.38
C LEU A 219 -38.41 40.41 21.47
N GLY A 220 -37.99 39.77 22.57
CA GLY A 220 -38.88 39.42 23.68
C GLY A 220 -39.94 38.35 23.33
N LEU A 221 -39.75 37.62 22.24
CA LEU A 221 -40.63 36.55 21.79
C LEU A 221 -40.05 35.21 22.27
N HIS A 222 -40.74 34.59 23.23
CA HIS A 222 -40.49 33.23 23.72
C HIS A 222 -41.21 32.19 22.87
#